data_AF-A0A0N4V5L6-F1
#
_entry.id   AF-A0A0N4V5L6-F1
#
_cell.length_a   1.000
_cell.length_b   1.000
_cell.length_c   1.000
_cell.angle_alpha   90.00
_cell.angle_beta   90.00
_cell.angle_gamma   90.00
#
_symmetry.space_group_name_H-M   'P 1'
#
loop_
_entity.id
_entity.type
_entity.pdbx_description
1 polymer ?
#
loop_
_entity_poly.entity_id
_entity_poly.type
_entity_poly.pdbx_seq_one_letter_code
_entity_poly.pdbx_strand_id
1 'polypeptide(L)'
;MSNEPDCCMGIGLCEKNVDLQRLPGWDKCSYGYHGDDGNFFSSSGSGKQYGPTFTTNDVVGCGLNIVTRTIFYTKNGTSLGLLFIFATFSLNASTAIKDISNVADLYPVVGLQKHGEILQTNFGQKPFKYNIAVDIQVCF
;
A
#
# COMPACT_ATOMS: atom_id res chain seq x y z
N MET A 1 -13.13 -8.98 -25.91
CA MET A 1 -12.11 -8.37 -25.04
C MET A 1 -12.71 -8.36 -23.66
N SER A 2 -12.18 -9.16 -22.74
CA SER A 2 -12.75 -9.35 -21.40
C SER A 2 -12.58 -8.08 -20.57
N ASN A 3 -13.67 -7.59 -19.98
CA ASN A 3 -13.73 -6.46 -19.03
C ASN A 3 -13.11 -6.81 -17.66
N GLU A 4 -11.97 -7.51 -17.66
CA GLU A 4 -11.24 -7.86 -16.45
C GLU A 4 -10.31 -6.68 -16.11
N PRO A 5 -10.27 -6.19 -14.86
CA PRO A 5 -9.39 -5.07 -14.50
C PRO A 5 -7.94 -5.38 -14.86
N ASP A 6 -7.30 -4.44 -15.56
CA ASP A 6 -6.03 -4.64 -16.27
C ASP A 6 -4.80 -4.89 -15.38
N CYS A 7 -4.93 -4.82 -14.05
CA CYS A 7 -3.81 -4.89 -13.10
C CYS A 7 -4.23 -5.57 -11.80
N CYS A 8 -3.81 -6.82 -11.58
CA CYS A 8 -4.03 -7.55 -10.33
C CYS A 8 -2.72 -7.63 -9.55
N MET A 9 -2.26 -6.46 -9.11
CA MET A 9 -1.01 -6.28 -8.37
C MET A 9 -1.32 -5.83 -6.94
N GLY A 10 -0.63 -6.41 -5.96
CA GLY A 10 -0.68 -6.00 -4.57
C GLY A 10 0.68 -5.48 -4.10
N ILE A 11 0.68 -4.37 -3.36
CA ILE A 11 1.89 -3.81 -2.75
C ILE A 11 1.64 -3.63 -1.25
N GLY A 12 2.61 -3.97 -0.41
CA GLY A 12 2.51 -3.68 1.01
C GLY A 12 3.63 -4.27 1.86
N LEU A 13 3.24 -4.79 3.03
CA LEU A 13 4.15 -5.29 4.06
C LEU A 13 3.68 -6.63 4.60
N CYS A 14 4.62 -7.53 4.92
CA CYS A 14 4.28 -8.79 5.59
C CYS A 14 5.36 -9.20 6.59
N GLU A 15 4.99 -10.06 7.55
CA GLU A 15 5.97 -10.75 8.40
C GLU A 15 6.69 -11.86 7.63
N LYS A 16 7.84 -12.31 8.16
CA LYS A 16 8.76 -13.27 7.52
C LYS A 16 8.11 -14.60 7.10
N ASN A 17 7.11 -15.07 7.85
CA ASN A 17 6.55 -16.42 7.69
C ASN A 17 5.22 -16.44 6.90
N VAL A 18 4.86 -15.34 6.23
CA VAL A 18 3.67 -15.29 5.38
C VAL A 18 3.87 -16.13 4.13
N ASP A 19 2.79 -16.80 3.68
CA ASP A 19 2.79 -17.54 2.41
C ASP A 19 2.93 -16.57 1.22
N LEU A 20 3.94 -16.79 0.39
CA LEU A 20 4.24 -15.94 -0.76
C LEU A 20 3.52 -16.36 -2.04
N GLN A 21 2.64 -17.38 -1.97
CA GLN A 21 1.79 -17.79 -3.10
C GLN A 21 0.52 -16.94 -3.25
N ARG A 22 0.33 -15.95 -2.38
CA ARG A 22 -0.89 -15.13 -2.31
C ARG A 22 -0.54 -13.65 -2.35
N LEU A 23 -1.49 -12.82 -2.81
CA LEU A 23 -1.29 -11.37 -2.86
C LEU A 23 -1.17 -10.78 -1.44
N PRO A 24 -0.36 -9.71 -1.27
CA PRO A 24 -0.23 -9.02 0.01
C PRO A 24 -1.58 -8.68 0.65
N GLY A 25 -1.71 -8.90 1.96
CA GLY A 25 -2.93 -8.60 2.71
C GLY A 25 -3.90 -9.76 2.90
N TRP A 26 -3.84 -10.82 2.09
CA TRP A 26 -4.81 -11.91 2.16
C TRP A 26 -4.60 -12.86 3.35
N ASP A 27 -3.36 -13.11 3.72
CA ASP A 27 -3.01 -13.99 4.84
C ASP A 27 -2.64 -13.22 6.10
N LYS A 28 -2.72 -13.92 7.24
CA LYS A 28 -2.41 -13.37 8.55
C LYS A 28 -1.01 -12.73 8.57
N CYS A 29 -0.90 -11.58 9.22
CA CYS A 29 0.35 -10.79 9.29
C CYS A 29 0.84 -10.27 7.93
N SER A 30 -0.08 -10.13 6.97
CA SER A 30 0.15 -9.50 5.67
C SER A 30 -0.79 -8.31 5.50
N TYR A 31 -0.32 -7.25 4.85
CA TYR A 31 -1.03 -6.00 4.58
C TYR A 31 -0.78 -5.59 3.13
N GLY A 32 -1.81 -5.23 2.38
CA GLY A 32 -1.66 -4.94 0.96
C GLY A 32 -2.71 -3.98 0.41
N TYR A 33 -2.28 -3.14 -0.53
CA TYR A 33 -3.12 -2.28 -1.35
C TYR A 33 -3.11 -2.78 -2.80
N HIS A 34 -4.29 -3.02 -3.36
CA HIS A 34 -4.46 -3.72 -4.64
C HIS A 34 -4.86 -2.78 -5.76
N GLY A 35 -4.31 -3.04 -6.95
CA GLY A 35 -4.41 -2.14 -8.11
C GLY A 35 -5.72 -2.22 -8.86
N ASP A 36 -6.35 -3.40 -8.90
CA ASP A 36 -7.56 -3.68 -9.66
C ASP A 36 -8.81 -3.03 -9.07
N ASP A 37 -8.88 -2.97 -7.74
CA ASP A 37 -10.06 -2.48 -7.01
C ASP A 37 -9.77 -1.26 -6.12
N GLY A 38 -8.50 -0.94 -5.86
CA GLY A 38 -8.11 0.13 -4.95
C GLY A 38 -8.37 -0.20 -3.48
N ASN A 39 -8.64 -1.46 -3.14
CA ASN A 39 -8.93 -1.89 -1.78
C ASN A 39 -7.66 -2.14 -0.99
N PHE A 40 -7.79 -1.99 0.33
CA PHE A 40 -6.80 -2.41 1.30
C PHE A 40 -7.22 -3.73 1.96
N PHE A 41 -6.28 -4.67 2.00
CA PHE A 41 -6.39 -6.00 2.58
C PHE A 41 -5.46 -6.09 3.79
N SER A 42 -5.97 -6.60 4.90
CA SER A 42 -5.21 -6.71 6.15
C SER A 42 -5.55 -8.01 6.84
N SER A 43 -4.67 -9.00 6.70
CA SER A 43 -4.86 -10.33 7.28
C SER A 43 -6.22 -10.96 6.95
N SER A 44 -6.72 -10.68 5.74
CA SER A 44 -8.08 -11.01 5.32
C SER A 44 -8.17 -11.03 3.80
N GLY A 45 -8.81 -12.05 3.25
CA GLY A 45 -9.18 -12.10 1.82
C GLY A 45 -10.33 -11.15 1.45
N SER A 46 -10.98 -10.52 2.42
CA SER A 46 -11.98 -9.47 2.20
C SER A 46 -11.33 -8.09 2.33
N GLY A 47 -11.24 -7.38 1.21
CA GLY A 47 -10.71 -6.02 1.12
C GLY A 47 -11.70 -4.96 1.60
N LYS A 48 -11.18 -3.79 1.94
CA LYS A 48 -11.97 -2.60 2.27
C LYS A 48 -11.62 -1.47 1.31
N GLN A 49 -12.63 -0.69 0.91
CA GLN A 49 -12.40 0.50 0.11
C GLN A 49 -11.40 1.43 0.79
N TYR A 50 -10.34 1.78 0.07
CA TYR A 50 -9.23 2.55 0.63
C TYR A 50 -8.74 3.65 -0.30
N GLY A 51 -8.44 3.34 -1.55
CA GLY A 51 -7.83 4.27 -2.49
C GLY A 51 -8.42 4.13 -3.89
N PRO A 52 -7.95 4.96 -4.85
CA PRO A 52 -8.23 4.72 -6.26
C PRO A 52 -7.58 3.41 -6.73
N THR A 53 -7.95 2.92 -7.90
CA THR A 53 -7.17 1.87 -8.59
C THR A 53 -5.81 2.44 -9.04
N PHE A 54 -4.86 1.57 -9.41
CA PHE A 54 -3.60 1.98 -10.03
C PHE A 54 -3.20 1.02 -11.16
N THR A 55 -2.45 1.54 -12.12
CA THR A 55 -2.11 0.79 -13.34
C THR A 55 -0.72 1.19 -13.88
N THR A 56 -0.41 0.76 -15.10
CA THR A 56 0.82 1.07 -15.82
C THR A 56 1.18 2.56 -15.71
N ASN A 57 2.46 2.84 -15.43
CA ASN A 57 3.07 4.16 -15.21
C ASN A 57 2.68 4.89 -13.91
N ASP A 58 1.75 4.36 -13.10
CA ASP A 58 1.54 4.88 -11.76
C ASP A 58 2.72 4.55 -10.86
N VAL A 59 3.05 5.48 -9.96
CA VAL A 59 4.02 5.25 -8.88
C VAL A 59 3.25 5.17 -7.58
N VAL A 60 3.30 4.00 -6.94
CA VAL A 60 2.66 3.75 -5.64
C VAL A 60 3.74 3.64 -4.57
N GLY A 61 3.59 4.39 -3.47
CA GLY A 61 4.45 4.28 -2.30
C GLY A 61 3.71 3.63 -1.13
N CYS A 62 4.42 2.85 -0.33
CA CYS A 62 3.95 2.27 0.93
C CYS A 62 4.81 2.81 2.07
N GLY A 63 4.21 3.58 2.97
CA GLY A 63 4.87 4.18 4.12
C GLY A 63 4.53 3.44 5.42
N LEU A 64 5.54 3.21 6.26
CA LEU A 64 5.40 2.67 7.60
C LEU A 64 5.85 3.72 8.62
N ASN A 65 4.93 4.18 9.46
CA ASN A 65 5.29 4.97 10.62
C ASN A 65 5.45 4.02 11.82
N ILE A 66 6.71 3.81 12.23
CA ILE A 66 7.06 2.89 13.33
C ILE A 66 6.61 3.46 14.70
N VAL A 67 6.58 4.79 14.86
CA VAL A 67 6.18 5.45 16.10
C VAL A 67 4.68 5.33 16.32
N THR A 68 3.87 5.72 15.34
CA THR A 68 2.41 5.63 15.41
C THR A 68 1.88 4.24 15.07
N ARG A 69 2.75 3.34 14.60
CA ARG A 69 2.44 1.96 14.21
C ARG A 69 1.35 1.88 13.14
N THR A 70 1.50 2.72 12.11
CA THR A 70 0.55 2.86 11.01
C THR A 70 1.18 2.58 9.65
N ILE A 71 0.36 2.09 8.71
CA ILE A 71 0.69 2.03 7.29
C ILE A 71 -0.16 3.05 6.55
N PHE A 72 0.46 3.73 5.58
CA PHE A 72 -0.21 4.61 4.62
C PHE A 72 0.33 4.39 3.22
N TYR A 73 -0.42 4.83 2.21
CA TYR A 73 0.01 4.74 0.83
C TYR A 73 -0.02 6.10 0.15
N THR A 74 0.75 6.19 -0.94
CA THR A 74 0.81 7.36 -1.81
C THR A 74 0.60 6.91 -3.25
N LYS A 75 -0.01 7.76 -4.06
CA LYS A 75 -0.11 7.57 -5.51
C LYS A 75 0.41 8.81 -6.21
N ASN A 76 1.34 8.62 -7.12
CA ASN A 76 1.94 9.67 -7.94
C ASN A 76 2.50 10.87 -7.16
N GLY A 77 3.04 10.60 -5.96
CA GLY A 77 3.62 11.63 -5.10
C GLY A 77 2.62 12.34 -4.18
N THR A 78 1.37 11.88 -4.14
CA THR A 78 0.32 12.41 -3.26
C THR A 78 -0.09 11.36 -2.24
N SER A 79 -0.17 11.73 -0.96
CA SER A 79 -0.71 10.86 0.09
C SER A 79 -2.20 10.59 -0.17
N LEU A 80 -2.59 9.31 -0.15
CA LEU A 80 -3.99 8.93 -0.34
C LEU A 80 -4.90 9.43 0.79
N GLY A 81 -4.31 9.68 1.96
CA GLY A 81 -4.98 10.30 3.08
C GLY A 81 -5.49 11.70 2.85
N LEU A 82 -4.63 12.53 2.29
CA LEU A 82 -4.98 13.91 1.99
C LEU A 82 -6.09 13.95 0.95
N LEU A 83 -6.00 13.10 -0.09
CA LEU A 83 -7.01 13.04 -1.14
C LEU A 83 -8.39 12.67 -0.60
N PHE A 84 -8.49 11.70 0.30
CA PHE A 84 -9.77 11.34 0.92
C PHE A 84 -10.31 12.43 1.85
N ILE A 85 -9.47 13.13 2.61
CA ILE A 85 -9.93 14.23 3.48
C ILE A 85 -10.59 15.32 2.64
N PHE A 86 -9.96 15.72 1.53
CA PHE A 86 -10.51 16.75 0.64
C PHE A 86 -11.74 16.27 -0.16
N ALA A 87 -11.80 15.00 -0.53
CA ALA A 87 -12.90 14.46 -1.34
C ALA A 87 -14.13 14.04 -0.53
N THR A 88 -13.98 13.66 0.75
CA THR A 88 -15.04 12.99 1.52
C THR A 88 -15.30 13.56 2.91
N PHE A 89 -14.56 14.58 3.36
CA PHE A 89 -14.58 15.08 4.75
C PHE A 89 -14.37 13.97 5.81
N SER A 90 -13.78 12.84 5.42
CA SER A 90 -13.46 11.74 6.34
C SER A 90 -12.07 11.94 6.94
N LEU A 91 -12.04 12.34 8.21
CA LEU A 91 -10.82 12.67 8.96
C LEU A 91 -9.91 11.47 9.26
N ASN A 92 -10.34 10.24 8.98
CA ASN A 92 -9.62 9.01 9.33
C ASN A 92 -8.92 8.31 8.15
N ALA A 93 -8.89 8.92 6.97
CA ALA A 93 -8.54 8.22 5.73
C ALA A 93 -7.05 8.19 5.37
N SER A 94 -6.16 8.83 6.15
CA SER A 94 -4.72 8.82 5.87
C SER A 94 -3.98 7.56 6.21
N THR A 95 -4.60 6.71 7.02
CA THR A 95 -4.00 5.50 7.54
C THR A 95 -4.78 4.31 7.01
N ALA A 96 -4.09 3.43 6.29
CA ALA A 96 -4.68 2.16 5.83
C ALA A 96 -4.97 1.23 7.02
N ILE A 97 -4.05 1.21 7.99
CA ILE A 97 -4.20 0.48 9.25
C ILE A 97 -3.36 1.13 10.35
N LYS A 98 -3.86 1.05 11.59
CA LYS A 98 -3.20 1.51 12.81
C LYS A 98 -3.01 0.38 13.81
N ASP A 99 -2.26 0.66 14.86
CA ASP A 99 -2.07 -0.23 16.01
C ASP A 99 -1.43 -1.59 15.63
N ILE A 100 -0.57 -1.60 14.60
CA ILE A 100 0.09 -2.82 14.13
C ILE A 100 0.97 -3.40 15.24
N SER A 101 0.73 -4.66 15.62
CA SER A 101 1.44 -5.35 16.71
C SER A 101 2.95 -5.42 16.52
N ASN A 102 3.39 -5.83 15.33
CA ASN A 102 4.79 -6.05 15.01
C ASN A 102 5.21 -5.14 13.85
N VAL A 103 5.73 -3.96 14.16
CA VAL A 103 6.22 -3.00 13.14
C VAL A 103 7.72 -3.13 12.87
N ALA A 104 8.46 -3.84 13.72
CA ALA A 104 9.91 -3.97 13.61
C ALA A 104 10.32 -5.04 12.59
N ASP A 105 9.52 -6.11 12.45
CA ASP A 105 9.83 -7.25 11.58
C ASP A 105 8.89 -7.35 10.37
N LEU A 106 8.56 -6.21 9.76
CA LEU A 106 7.83 -6.15 8.49
C LEU A 106 8.78 -6.01 7.31
N TYR A 107 8.49 -6.78 6.26
CA TYR A 107 9.25 -6.80 5.02
C TYR A 107 8.40 -6.19 3.89
N PRO A 108 8.99 -5.37 3.01
CA PRO A 108 8.34 -4.96 1.78
C PRO A 108 7.96 -6.19 0.93
N VAL A 109 6.72 -6.23 0.46
CA VAL A 109 6.22 -7.32 -0.38
C VAL A 109 5.43 -6.78 -1.56
N VAL A 110 5.60 -7.42 -2.70
CA VAL A 110 4.81 -7.20 -3.91
C VAL A 110 4.28 -8.54 -4.39
N GLY A 111 3.04 -8.56 -4.87
CA GLY A 111 2.41 -9.72 -5.49
C GLY A 111 1.92 -9.38 -6.87
N LEU A 112 2.13 -10.29 -7.82
CA LEU A 112 1.73 -10.21 -9.21
C LEU A 112 0.89 -11.47 -9.51
N GLN A 113 -0.21 -11.33 -10.23
CA GLN A 113 -1.11 -12.45 -10.51
C GLN A 113 -1.30 -12.71 -12.01
N LYS A 114 -1.21 -11.68 -12.85
CA LYS A 114 -1.43 -11.82 -14.31
C LYS A 114 -0.11 -11.89 -15.07
N HIS A 115 -0.15 -12.63 -16.18
CA HIS A 115 1.02 -12.75 -17.06
C HIS A 115 1.34 -11.40 -17.70
N GLY A 116 2.64 -11.06 -17.78
CA GLY A 116 3.10 -9.81 -18.38
C GLY A 116 3.09 -8.60 -17.45
N GLU A 117 2.64 -8.75 -16.20
CA GLU A 117 2.77 -7.70 -15.19
C GLU A 117 4.26 -7.51 -14.83
N ILE A 118 4.70 -6.26 -14.86
CA ILE A 118 6.08 -5.86 -14.56
C ILE A 118 6.02 -4.63 -13.65
N LEU A 119 6.83 -4.64 -12.60
CA LEU A 119 7.03 -3.50 -11.72
C LEU A 119 8.51 -3.23 -11.50
N GLN A 120 8.79 -2.01 -11.03
CA GLN A 120 10.12 -1.63 -10.57
C GLN A 120 10.01 -1.13 -9.13
N THR A 121 10.94 -1.56 -8.29
CA THR A 121 11.02 -1.10 -6.89
C THR A 121 12.04 0.03 -6.74
N ASN A 122 11.74 0.97 -5.86
CA ASN A 122 12.71 1.95 -5.37
C ASN A 122 12.73 1.87 -3.84
N PHE A 123 13.82 1.37 -3.27
CA PHE A 123 14.10 1.31 -1.84
C PHE A 123 15.10 2.41 -1.41
N GLY A 124 15.21 3.48 -2.19
CA GLY A 124 16.13 4.60 -1.95
C GLY A 124 17.27 4.72 -2.97
N GLN A 125 17.30 3.87 -4.00
CA GLN A 125 18.30 3.97 -5.08
C GLN A 125 18.10 5.22 -5.96
N LYS A 126 16.89 5.79 -5.95
CA LYS A 126 16.53 7.02 -6.67
C LYS A 126 15.69 7.93 -5.76
N PRO A 127 15.60 9.25 -6.02
CA PRO A 127 14.65 10.10 -5.32
C PRO A 127 13.22 9.56 -5.40
N PHE A 128 12.50 9.61 -4.28
CA PHE A 128 11.09 9.21 -4.23
C PHE A 128 10.21 10.25 -4.91
N LYS A 129 9.11 9.81 -5.54
CA LYS A 129 8.10 10.71 -6.10
C LYS A 129 7.30 11.42 -5.00
N TYR A 130 7.08 10.75 -3.87
CA TYR A 130 6.51 11.35 -2.67
C TYR A 130 7.59 12.08 -1.87
N ASN A 131 7.30 13.30 -1.43
CA ASN A 131 8.19 14.05 -0.56
C ASN A 131 8.08 13.56 0.89
N ILE A 132 8.74 12.45 1.19
CA ILE A 132 8.70 11.80 2.51
C ILE A 132 9.26 12.69 3.65
N ALA A 133 10.08 13.71 3.32
CA ALA A 133 10.61 14.62 4.30
C ALA A 133 9.51 15.41 5.04
N VAL A 134 8.36 15.63 4.40
CA VAL A 134 7.19 16.31 5.00
C VAL A 134 6.68 15.53 6.21
N ASP A 135 6.73 14.19 6.17
CA ASP A 135 6.24 13.34 7.26
C ASP A 135 7.32 13.08 8.32
N ILE A 136 8.60 13.08 7.93
CA ILE A 136 9.73 12.83 8.85
C ILE A 136 9.96 14.03 9.79
N GLN A 137 9.68 15.26 9.33
CA GLN A 137 9.87 16.49 10.13
C GLN A 137 8.85 16.68 11.27
N VAL A 138 7.80 15.86 11.34
CA VAL A 138 6.74 15.97 12.36
C VAL A 138 7.05 15.14 13.62
N CYS A 139 8.17 14.41 13.64
CA CYS A 139 8.53 13.47 14.71
C CYS A 139 9.63 13.97 15.68
N PHE A 140 9.97 15.26 15.69
CA PHE A 140 10.90 15.87 16.66
C PHE A 140 10.35 17.16 17.26
#